data_AF-A0A1B8NV30-F1
#
_entry.id   AF-A0A1B8NV30-F1
#
_cell.length_a   1.000
_cell.length_b   1.000
_cell.length_c   1.000
_cell.angle_alpha   90.00
_cell.angle_beta   90.00
_cell.angle_gamma   90.00
#
_symmetry.space_group_name_H-M   'P 1'
#
loop_
_entity.id
_entity.type
_entity.pdbx_description
1 polymer ?
#
loop_
_entity_poly.entity_id
_entity_poly.type
_entity_poly.pdbx_seq_one_letter_code
_entity_poly.pdbx_strand_id
1 'polypeptide(L)'
;MTTAEDASRPLPSVLAGPLLRRLSSERLLFWLVGSRPLDMQLVLQPDGQPPRRLALNDKRVHCLPLGRHAYLHLIDVSLGTPLPQDVRIDYDLRLPDEGGIADWAPPAP
;
A
#
# COMPACT_ATOMS: atom_id res chain seq x y z
N MET A 1 35.92 -6.56 -6.11
CA MET A 1 35.22 -7.81 -6.47
C MET A 1 33.81 -7.70 -5.91
N THR A 2 32.87 -7.17 -6.68
CA THR A 2 31.45 -7.10 -6.31
C THR A 2 30.78 -8.21 -7.11
N THR A 3 30.36 -9.25 -6.42
CA THR A 3 29.94 -10.53 -6.98
C THR A 3 28.71 -10.35 -7.88
N ALA A 4 28.74 -11.00 -9.04
CA ALA A 4 27.66 -11.10 -10.02
C ALA A 4 26.44 -11.93 -9.51
N GLU A 5 26.10 -11.81 -8.23
CA GLU A 5 25.12 -12.65 -7.52
C GLU A 5 23.72 -12.00 -7.44
N ASP A 6 23.60 -10.74 -7.87
CA ASP A 6 22.36 -9.95 -7.78
C ASP A 6 21.36 -10.24 -8.92
N ALA A 7 21.78 -10.99 -9.96
CA ALA A 7 20.98 -11.20 -11.17
C ALA A 7 19.89 -12.29 -11.04
N SER A 8 19.84 -13.03 -9.92
CA SER A 8 18.94 -14.19 -9.75
C SER A 8 17.90 -14.05 -8.64
N ARG A 9 17.86 -12.93 -7.89
CA ARG A 9 16.86 -12.76 -6.84
C ARG A 9 15.55 -12.23 -7.47
N PRO A 10 14.39 -12.85 -7.20
CA PRO A 10 13.12 -12.31 -7.68
C PRO A 10 12.93 -10.90 -7.11
N LEU A 11 12.39 -9.99 -7.94
CA LEU A 11 12.05 -8.63 -7.51
C LEU A 11 11.08 -8.68 -6.32
N PRO A 12 11.19 -7.75 -5.36
CA PRO A 12 10.20 -7.65 -4.29
C PRO A 12 8.82 -7.33 -4.88
N SER A 13 7.76 -7.70 -4.18
CA SER A 13 6.39 -7.43 -4.64
C SER A 13 6.12 -5.94 -4.74
N VAL A 14 6.58 -5.14 -3.77
CA VAL A 14 6.55 -3.67 -3.81
C VAL A 14 7.94 -3.15 -4.19
N LEU A 15 8.01 -2.41 -5.29
CA LEU A 15 9.22 -1.78 -5.80
C LEU A 15 9.43 -0.38 -5.21
N ALA A 16 8.34 0.36 -4.96
CA ALA A 16 8.37 1.68 -4.35
C ALA A 16 7.03 2.04 -3.69
N GLY A 17 7.07 2.78 -2.59
CA GLY A 17 5.89 3.26 -1.87
C GLY A 17 5.75 2.68 -0.45
N PRO A 18 4.58 2.90 0.19
CA PRO A 18 3.40 3.57 -0.34
C PRO A 18 3.47 5.09 -0.11
N LEU A 19 3.01 5.86 -1.08
CA LEU A 19 2.90 7.32 -0.98
C LEU A 19 1.45 7.72 -0.74
N LEU A 20 1.16 8.32 0.42
CA LEU A 20 -0.13 8.98 0.67
C LEU A 20 -0.18 10.29 -0.14
N ARG A 21 -0.99 10.32 -1.19
CA ARG A 21 -1.07 11.45 -2.15
C ARG A 21 -2.12 12.47 -1.78
N ARG A 22 -3.21 12.01 -1.17
CA ARG A 22 -4.31 12.87 -0.72
C ARG A 22 -4.96 12.26 0.50
N LEU A 23 -5.29 13.14 1.44
CA LEU A 23 -6.02 12.79 2.64
C LEU A 23 -7.17 13.80 2.84
N SER A 24 -8.34 13.28 3.14
CA SER A 24 -9.51 14.00 3.65
C SER A 24 -10.26 13.04 4.57
N SER A 25 -11.23 13.54 5.34
CA SER A 25 -12.05 12.68 6.21
C SER A 25 -12.79 11.59 5.43
N GLU A 26 -13.20 11.85 4.19
CA GLU A 26 -14.04 10.93 3.41
C GLU A 26 -13.29 10.17 2.31
N ARG A 27 -12.04 10.55 2.01
CA ARG A 27 -11.32 9.98 0.87
C ARG A 27 -9.81 9.99 1.07
N LEU A 28 -9.19 8.86 0.76
CA LEU A 28 -7.75 8.62 0.82
C LEU A 28 -7.23 8.19 -0.55
N LEU A 29 -6.10 8.76 -0.99
CA LEU A 29 -5.39 8.29 -2.18
C LEU A 29 -3.98 7.83 -1.81
N PHE A 30 -3.63 6.61 -2.21
CA PHE A 30 -2.30 6.05 -2.06
C PHE A 30 -1.75 5.60 -3.41
N TRP A 31 -0.47 5.84 -3.67
CA TRP A 31 0.22 5.27 -4.83
C TRP A 31 1.34 4.34 -4.37
N LEU A 32 1.51 3.22 -5.08
CA LEU A 32 2.69 2.38 -4.97
C LEU A 32 3.01 1.75 -6.32
N VAL A 33 4.24 1.26 -6.45
CA VAL A 33 4.67 0.50 -7.62
C VAL A 33 4.96 -0.93 -7.18
N GLY A 34 4.27 -1.90 -7.77
CA GLY A 34 4.56 -3.33 -7.59
C GLY A 34 5.30 -3.93 -8.78
N SER A 35 5.97 -5.07 -8.57
CA SER A 35 6.59 -5.85 -9.67
C SER A 35 5.57 -6.66 -10.48
N ARG A 36 4.34 -6.77 -9.95
CA ARG A 36 3.16 -7.43 -10.50
C ARG A 36 1.89 -6.69 -10.03
N PRO A 37 0.70 -6.98 -10.59
CA PRO A 37 -0.55 -6.62 -9.93
C PRO A 37 -0.60 -7.22 -8.52
N LEU A 38 -1.14 -6.47 -7.56
CA LEU A 38 -1.10 -6.81 -6.13
C LEU A 38 -2.50 -6.70 -5.56
N ASP A 39 -2.94 -7.76 -4.91
CA ASP A 39 -4.11 -7.71 -4.04
C ASP A 39 -3.71 -7.13 -2.69
N MET A 40 -4.56 -6.27 -2.13
CA MET A 40 -4.22 -5.52 -0.93
C MET A 40 -5.43 -5.29 0.00
N GLN A 41 -5.13 -5.10 1.27
CA GLN A 41 -6.06 -4.57 2.27
C GLN A 41 -5.48 -3.32 2.90
N LEU A 42 -6.28 -2.25 2.94
CA LEU A 42 -5.98 -1.07 3.75
C LEU A 42 -6.57 -1.27 5.16
N VAL A 43 -5.75 -1.07 6.18
CA VAL A 43 -6.17 -1.00 7.57
C VAL A 43 -6.00 0.44 8.05
N LEU A 44 -7.05 1.00 8.64
CA LEU A 44 -7.03 2.32 9.29
C LEU A 44 -7.34 2.13 10.76
N GLN A 45 -6.54 2.72 11.64
CA GLN A 45 -6.63 2.58 13.09
C GLN A 45 -6.68 3.98 13.73
N PRO A 46 -7.88 4.57 13.87
CA PRO A 46 -8.03 5.79 14.65
C PRO A 46 -7.84 5.50 16.14
N ASP A 47 -7.21 6.43 16.86
CA ASP A 47 -7.04 6.31 18.31
C ASP A 47 -8.40 6.20 19.02
N GLY A 48 -8.51 5.24 19.94
CA GLY A 48 -9.74 5.00 20.72
C GLY A 48 -10.91 4.41 19.93
N GLN A 49 -10.73 4.04 18.66
CA GLN A 49 -11.77 3.41 17.82
C GLN A 49 -11.31 2.03 17.30
N PRO A 50 -12.23 1.12 16.95
CA PRO A 50 -11.84 -0.15 16.34
C PRO A 50 -11.22 0.03 14.94
N PRO A 51 -10.28 -0.84 14.54
CA PRO A 51 -9.68 -0.79 13.21
C PRO A 51 -10.72 -0.97 12.11
N ARG A 52 -10.59 -0.17 11.04
CA ARG A 52 -11.36 -0.29 9.81
C ARG A 52 -10.52 -1.03 8.78
N ARG A 53 -11.01 -2.18 8.31
CA ARG A 53 -10.36 -2.99 7.27
C ARG A 53 -11.10 -2.86 5.96
N LEU A 54 -10.38 -2.49 4.90
CA LEU A 54 -10.94 -2.18 3.59
C LEU A 54 -10.22 -3.02 2.55
N ALA A 55 -10.94 -3.95 1.91
CA ALA A 55 -10.43 -4.62 0.72
C ALA A 55 -10.22 -3.60 -0.41
N LEU A 56 -9.07 -3.66 -1.07
CA LEU A 56 -8.72 -2.82 -2.20
C LEU A 56 -8.99 -3.59 -3.50
N ASN A 57 -10.27 -3.67 -3.86
CA ASN A 57 -10.73 -4.31 -5.09
C ASN A 57 -10.57 -3.40 -6.32
N ASP A 58 -10.96 -3.90 -7.49
CA ASP A 58 -10.88 -3.20 -8.78
C ASP A 58 -11.60 -1.85 -8.83
N LYS A 59 -12.55 -1.58 -7.93
CA LYS A 59 -13.23 -0.27 -7.85
C LYS A 59 -12.40 0.78 -7.11
N ARG A 60 -11.42 0.35 -6.32
CA ARG A 60 -10.56 1.18 -5.47
C ARG A 60 -9.12 1.20 -5.93
N VAL A 61 -8.72 0.31 -6.83
CA VAL A 61 -7.35 0.23 -7.34
C VAL A 61 -7.39 0.29 -8.86
N HIS A 62 -6.80 1.33 -9.41
CA HIS A 62 -6.48 1.36 -10.83
C HIS A 62 -5.02 0.95 -11.02
N CYS A 63 -4.80 -0.19 -11.65
CA CYS A 63 -3.47 -0.76 -11.87
C CYS A 63 -3.02 -0.52 -13.31
N LEU A 64 -1.90 0.19 -13.48
CA LEU A 64 -1.34 0.56 -14.77
C LEU A 64 0.03 -0.11 -14.98
N PRO A 65 0.24 -0.89 -16.04
CA PRO A 65 1.55 -1.44 -16.34
C PRO A 65 2.54 -0.32 -16.73
N LEU A 66 3.73 -0.36 -16.16
CA LEU A 66 4.87 0.51 -16.44
C LEU A 66 6.01 -0.35 -17.02
N GLY A 67 6.03 -0.49 -18.34
CA GLY A 67 6.99 -1.39 -19.01
C GLY A 67 6.67 -2.86 -18.72
N ARG A 68 7.70 -3.70 -18.53
CA ARG A 68 7.55 -5.17 -18.45
C ARG A 68 7.43 -5.72 -17.03
N HIS A 69 7.96 -5.01 -16.04
CA HIS A 69 8.19 -5.55 -14.69
C HIS A 69 7.75 -4.60 -13.58
N ALA A 70 6.96 -3.57 -13.90
CA ALA A 70 6.45 -2.63 -12.93
C ALA A 70 4.98 -2.32 -13.21
N TYR A 71 4.22 -2.11 -12.14
CA TYR A 71 2.79 -1.83 -12.16
C TYR A 71 2.53 -0.71 -11.15
N LEU A 72 1.94 0.39 -11.60
CA LEU A 72 1.52 1.49 -10.74
C LEU A 72 0.11 1.22 -10.23
N HIS A 73 -0.04 1.13 -8.91
CA HIS A 73 -1.33 0.97 -8.24
C HIS A 73 -1.78 2.34 -7.73
N LEU A 74 -2.76 2.92 -8.41
CA LEU A 74 -3.45 4.13 -7.99
C LEU A 74 -4.63 3.72 -7.11
N ILE A 75 -4.45 3.81 -5.80
CA ILE A 75 -5.45 3.41 -4.82
C ILE A 75 -6.27 4.64 -4.44
N ASP A 76 -7.58 4.54 -4.57
CA ASP A 76 -8.55 5.59 -4.30
C ASP A 76 -9.69 5.03 -3.45
N VAL A 77 -9.74 5.45 -2.18
CA VAL A 77 -10.63 4.89 -1.18
C VAL A 77 -11.59 5.96 -0.70
N SER A 78 -12.83 5.91 -1.20
CA SER A 78 -13.96 6.63 -0.60
C SER A 78 -14.51 5.89 0.61
N LEU A 79 -14.82 6.63 1.67
CA LEU A 79 -15.28 6.12 2.95
C LEU A 79 -16.74 6.54 3.18
N GLY A 80 -17.64 5.57 3.35
CA GLY A 80 -19.05 5.85 3.64
C GLY A 80 -19.28 6.47 5.03
N THR A 81 -18.36 6.23 5.96
CA THR A 81 -18.28 6.93 7.25
C THR A 81 -16.98 7.73 7.27
N PRO A 82 -17.05 9.07 7.45
CA PRO A 82 -15.85 9.91 7.53
C PRO A 82 -14.91 9.45 8.64
N LEU A 83 -13.62 9.68 8.44
CA LEU A 83 -12.63 9.55 9.50
C LEU A 83 -12.86 10.65 10.55
N PRO A 84 -12.61 10.34 11.83
CA PRO A 84 -12.60 11.35 12.87
C PRO A 84 -11.55 12.43 12.58
N GLN A 85 -11.85 13.66 12.96
CA GLN A 85 -10.93 14.80 12.88
C GLN A 85 -10.20 14.96 14.21
N ASP A 86 -9.04 15.64 14.17
CA ASP A 86 -8.23 15.99 15.34
C ASP A 86 -7.81 14.79 16.20
N VAL A 87 -7.69 13.61 15.58
CA VAL A 87 -7.14 12.40 16.20
C VAL A 87 -6.11 11.77 15.29
N ARG A 88 -5.13 11.09 15.90
CA ARG A 88 -4.17 10.29 15.14
C ARG A 88 -4.88 9.08 14.53
N ILE A 89 -4.51 8.77 13.30
CA ILE A 89 -5.00 7.61 12.56
C ILE A 89 -3.79 6.93 11.95
N ASP A 90 -3.40 5.81 12.54
CA ASP A 90 -2.38 4.96 11.93
C ASP A 90 -2.99 4.21 10.74
N TYR A 91 -2.16 3.86 9.76
CA TYR A 91 -2.59 3.06 8.62
C TYR A 91 -1.56 2.00 8.26
N ASP A 92 -2.04 0.95 7.62
CA ASP A 92 -1.20 -0.12 7.08
C ASP A 92 -1.76 -0.63 5.76
N LEU A 93 -0.87 -0.94 4.81
CA LEU A 93 -1.20 -1.56 3.53
C LEU A 93 -0.66 -3.00 3.55
N ARG A 94 -1.60 -3.95 3.61
CA ARG A 94 -1.28 -5.35 3.78
C ARG A 94 -1.42 -6.14 2.50
N LEU A 95 -0.40 -6.94 2.20
CA LEU A 95 -0.41 -7.93 1.14
C LEU A 95 -0.81 -9.30 1.70
N PRO A 96 -1.59 -10.11 0.96
CA PRO A 96 -1.74 -11.53 1.26
C PRO A 96 -0.34 -12.16 1.33
N ASP A 97 -0.04 -12.85 2.42
CA ASP A 97 1.21 -13.60 2.66
C ASP A 97 2.49 -12.78 2.96
N GLU A 98 2.58 -11.51 2.55
CA GLU A 98 3.75 -10.67 2.84
C GLU A 98 3.56 -9.70 4.02
N GLY A 99 2.36 -9.62 4.58
CA GLY A 99 2.10 -8.80 5.76
C GLY A 99 1.95 -7.30 5.47
N GLY A 100 2.21 -6.47 6.47
CA GLY A 100 2.06 -5.02 6.43
C GLY A 100 3.31 -4.29 5.95
N ILE A 101 3.25 -2.95 5.91
CA ILE A 101 4.35 -2.09 5.44
C ILE A 101 5.67 -2.41 6.13
N ALA A 102 5.65 -2.62 7.45
CA ALA A 102 6.86 -2.94 8.21
C ALA A 102 7.48 -4.31 7.83
N ASP A 103 6.69 -5.24 7.29
CA ASP A 103 7.15 -6.58 6.90
C ASP A 103 7.81 -6.53 5.51
N TRP A 104 7.19 -5.85 4.54
CA TRP A 104 7.70 -5.77 3.16
C TRP A 104 8.63 -4.56 2.89
N ALA A 105 8.63 -3.56 3.76
CA ALA A 105 9.56 -2.41 3.76
C ALA A 105 10.04 -2.15 5.21
N PRO A 106 10.87 -3.05 5.77
CA PRO A 106 11.40 -2.87 7.11
C PRO A 106 12.22 -1.57 7.21
N PRO A 107 12.16 -0.86 8.35
CA PRO A 107 12.98 0.32 8.55
C PRO A 107 14.46 -0.06 8.43
N ALA A 108 15.26 0.88 7.89
CA ALA A 108 16.70 0.72 7.88
C ALA A 108 17.23 0.54 9.33
N PRO A 109 18.26 -0.28 9.54
CA PRO A 109 18.83 -0.55 10.86
C PRO A 109 19.44 0.69 11.52
#